data_AF-A0A7Y3C5E8-F1
#
_entry.id   AF-A0A7Y3C5E8-F1
#
_cell.length_a   1.000
_cell.length_b   1.000
_cell.length_c   1.000
_cell.angle_alpha   90.00
_cell.angle_beta   90.00
_cell.angle_gamma   90.00
#
_symmetry.space_group_name_H-M   'P 1'
#
loop_
_entity.id
_entity.type
_entity.pdbx_description
1 polymer ?
#
loop_
_entity_poly.entity_id
_entity_poly.type
_entity_poly.pdbx_seq_one_letter_code
_entity_poly.pdbx_strand_id
1 'polypeptide(L)'
;DRGLWGGLLVLGNAPCSFSGDISEAQIEGIPADDTFGLYGGTDAADNSGVIQYISIRHGGALIGEGNEINGLTLGGVGTGTIIENIEVVANVDDGIEFFGGTVNVSNLLVWAQGDDAIDIDQAYSGTIDNAVVVLGDFSDHALEIDGPEGTTDGSFTLQNVTLIGNTTTDKGEYADFRSNAQGTTSNIYAYGFKDDSDIELDNDGVATNYNDGFLSFSNWEIVLPAGVTVVEDLFVNKAQTVTVSGFGSEGTAVTQGTQTVGASTTGLSWTYSNDAGNLGF
;
A
#
# COMPACT_ATOMS: atom_id res chain seq x y z
N ASP A 1 6.43 14.51 -15.76
CA ASP A 1 6.37 15.56 -14.73
C ASP A 1 5.78 14.98 -13.45
N ARG A 2 6.21 15.47 -12.29
CA ARG A 2 5.74 15.11 -10.94
C ARG A 2 5.78 16.37 -10.09
N GLY A 3 5.02 16.45 -8.99
CA GLY A 3 5.12 17.55 -8.03
C GLY A 3 4.59 18.88 -8.54
N LEU A 4 3.54 18.82 -9.37
CA LEU A 4 2.88 20.01 -9.89
C LEU A 4 1.88 20.61 -8.90
N TRP A 5 1.44 19.82 -7.91
CA TRP A 5 0.55 20.19 -6.80
C TRP A 5 0.64 19.13 -5.70
N GLY A 6 0.08 19.40 -4.51
CA GLY A 6 0.23 18.51 -3.35
C GLY A 6 -0.35 17.12 -3.54
N GLY A 7 -1.60 16.99 -3.99
CA GLY A 7 -2.33 15.73 -3.97
C GLY A 7 -3.69 15.89 -3.29
N LEU A 8 -4.37 14.77 -3.03
CA LEU A 8 -5.65 14.78 -2.34
C LEU A 8 -5.49 14.20 -0.93
N LEU A 9 -5.71 15.02 0.09
CA LEU A 9 -5.76 14.58 1.49
C LEU A 9 -7.22 14.51 1.94
N VAL A 10 -7.59 13.39 2.56
CA VAL A 10 -8.90 13.17 3.17
C VAL A 10 -8.68 12.84 4.64
N LEU A 11 -9.11 13.74 5.51
CA LEU A 11 -8.88 13.65 6.95
C LEU A 11 -10.22 13.42 7.65
N GLY A 12 -10.35 12.27 8.31
CA GLY A 12 -11.55 11.81 8.98
C GLY A 12 -11.38 11.67 10.49
N ASN A 13 -12.46 11.21 11.14
CA ASN A 13 -12.56 11.07 12.59
C ASN A 13 -12.50 9.62 13.09
N ALA A 14 -12.08 8.68 12.24
CA ALA A 14 -11.93 7.27 12.61
C ALA A 14 -10.65 7.03 13.44
N PRO A 15 -10.61 5.95 14.23
CA PRO A 15 -9.46 5.65 15.07
C PRO A 15 -8.17 5.39 14.25
N CYS A 16 -7.06 5.88 14.77
CA CYS A 16 -5.70 5.56 14.33
C CYS A 16 -4.87 5.13 15.56
N SER A 17 -3.71 4.54 15.32
CA SER A 17 -2.75 4.23 16.36
C SER A 17 -1.59 5.22 16.31
N PHE A 18 -1.58 6.16 17.25
CA PHE A 18 -0.57 7.20 17.34
C PHE A 18 0.37 6.99 18.52
N SER A 19 1.64 7.37 18.34
CA SER A 19 2.60 7.41 19.45
C SER A 19 2.07 8.20 20.65
N GLY A 20 2.18 7.61 21.85
CA GLY A 20 1.72 8.22 23.10
C GLY A 20 0.21 8.22 23.31
N ASP A 21 -0.55 7.47 22.50
CA ASP A 21 -2.01 7.29 22.61
C ASP A 21 -2.79 8.62 22.59
N ILE A 22 -2.32 9.58 21.78
CA ILE A 22 -3.06 10.81 21.48
C ILE A 22 -4.30 10.49 20.64
N SER A 23 -5.31 11.38 20.66
CA SER A 23 -6.57 11.14 19.95
C SER A 23 -6.56 11.60 18.49
N GLU A 24 -5.72 12.59 18.18
CA GLU A 24 -5.62 13.24 16.87
C GLU A 24 -4.14 13.54 16.63
N ALA A 25 -3.71 13.43 15.39
CA ALA A 25 -2.38 13.83 14.93
C ALA A 25 -2.49 14.87 13.82
N GLN A 26 -1.39 15.59 13.58
CA GLN A 26 -1.27 16.48 12.45
C GLN A 26 -0.80 15.68 11.24
N ILE A 27 -1.54 15.72 10.14
CA ILE A 27 -1.11 15.08 8.89
C ILE A 27 0.12 15.78 8.34
N GLU A 28 0.96 14.99 7.68
CA GLU A 28 2.13 15.50 6.96
C GLU A 28 1.76 16.49 5.86
N GLY A 29 2.71 17.35 5.54
CA GLY A 29 2.58 18.38 4.52
C GLY A 29 1.76 19.60 4.92
N ILE A 30 1.01 19.55 6.03
CA ILE A 30 0.18 20.65 6.53
C ILE A 30 0.78 21.27 7.79
N PRO A 31 0.95 22.61 7.85
CA PRO A 31 1.52 23.29 9.02
C PRO A 31 0.80 22.93 10.33
N ALA A 32 1.58 22.70 11.39
CA ALA A 32 1.07 22.29 12.71
C ALA A 32 0.17 23.34 13.41
N ASP A 33 0.14 24.58 12.92
CA ASP A 33 -0.77 25.63 13.39
C ASP A 33 -2.08 25.71 12.58
N ASP A 34 -2.21 24.91 11.51
CA ASP A 34 -3.44 24.77 10.74
C ASP A 34 -4.27 23.58 11.24
N THR A 35 -5.34 23.91 11.96
CA THR A 35 -6.27 22.91 12.52
C THR A 35 -7.00 22.08 11.47
N PHE A 36 -6.99 22.49 10.20
CA PHE A 36 -7.56 21.68 9.11
C PHE A 36 -6.69 20.47 8.74
N GLY A 37 -5.46 20.37 9.25
CA GLY A 37 -4.60 19.20 9.06
C GLY A 37 -4.72 18.14 10.16
N LEU A 38 -5.64 18.30 11.13
CA LEU A 38 -5.86 17.30 12.16
C LEU A 38 -6.70 16.12 11.63
N TYR A 39 -6.32 14.90 11.98
CA TYR A 39 -7.06 13.67 11.70
C TYR A 39 -7.00 12.70 12.87
N GLY A 40 -7.88 11.70 12.84
CA GLY A 40 -8.04 10.73 13.91
C GLY A 40 -9.26 11.04 14.78
N GLY A 41 -9.59 10.12 15.67
CA GLY A 41 -10.75 10.27 16.54
C GLY A 41 -11.25 8.93 17.04
N THR A 42 -12.56 8.84 17.24
CA THR A 42 -13.19 7.64 17.83
C THR A 42 -14.35 7.09 17.00
N ASP A 43 -14.68 7.73 15.87
CA ASP A 43 -15.82 7.34 15.04
C ASP A 43 -15.37 6.46 13.87
N ALA A 44 -15.31 5.15 14.12
CA ALA A 44 -15.01 4.16 13.09
C ALA A 44 -16.00 4.17 11.90
N ALA A 45 -17.15 4.84 12.02
CA ALA A 45 -18.14 5.00 10.96
C ALA A 45 -18.18 6.44 10.41
N ASP A 46 -17.14 7.24 10.66
CA ASP A 46 -17.00 8.58 10.10
C ASP A 46 -17.24 8.57 8.58
N ASN A 47 -17.89 9.62 8.10
CA ASN A 47 -18.23 9.79 6.70
C ASN A 47 -17.57 11.07 6.17
N SER A 48 -16.45 10.87 5.50
CA SER A 48 -15.68 11.91 4.81
C SER A 48 -16.18 12.15 3.37
N GLY A 49 -17.27 11.50 2.94
CA GLY A 49 -17.95 11.75 1.67
C GLY A 49 -17.87 10.59 0.66
N VAL A 50 -17.91 10.96 -0.62
CA VAL A 50 -17.92 10.03 -1.76
C VAL A 50 -16.87 10.48 -2.78
N ILE A 51 -15.87 9.62 -3.02
CA ILE A 51 -14.71 9.85 -3.87
C ILE A 51 -14.71 8.71 -4.90
N GLN A 52 -15.20 8.99 -6.11
CA GLN A 52 -15.36 7.96 -7.14
C GLN A 52 -14.94 8.47 -8.51
N TYR A 53 -14.26 7.62 -9.28
CA TYR A 53 -13.78 7.93 -10.64
C TYR A 53 -12.90 9.18 -10.66
N ILE A 54 -11.89 9.18 -9.80
CA ILE A 54 -10.95 10.29 -9.66
C ILE A 54 -9.57 9.85 -10.11
N SER A 55 -8.98 10.67 -10.97
CA SER A 55 -7.59 10.50 -11.39
C SER A 55 -6.74 11.64 -10.84
N ILE A 56 -5.78 11.27 -10.00
CA ILE A 56 -4.83 12.15 -9.33
C ILE A 56 -3.50 11.99 -10.06
N ARG A 57 -3.00 13.06 -10.67
CA ARG A 57 -1.81 12.97 -11.54
C ARG A 57 -0.82 14.05 -11.23
N HIS A 58 0.45 13.67 -11.32
CA HIS A 58 1.58 14.60 -11.18
C HIS A 58 1.53 15.35 -9.85
N GLY A 59 0.96 14.71 -8.83
CA GLY A 59 0.83 15.23 -7.48
C GLY A 59 2.12 15.02 -6.68
N GLY A 60 1.97 15.14 -5.38
CA GLY A 60 2.97 14.89 -4.36
C GLY A 60 3.86 16.10 -4.09
N ALA A 61 4.36 16.21 -2.87
CA ALA A 61 5.29 17.26 -2.50
C ALA A 61 6.24 16.82 -1.39
N LEU A 62 7.54 16.82 -1.68
CA LEU A 62 8.59 16.64 -0.67
C LEU A 62 8.85 17.97 0.04
N ILE A 63 8.33 18.14 1.26
CA ILE A 63 8.53 19.37 2.05
C ILE A 63 9.78 19.26 2.93
N GLY A 64 10.04 18.07 3.46
CA GLY A 64 11.24 17.67 4.20
C GLY A 64 11.20 16.16 4.46
N GLU A 65 12.27 15.58 5.00
CA GLU A 65 12.33 14.15 5.35
C GLU A 65 11.26 13.80 6.40
N GLY A 66 10.36 12.86 6.07
CA GLY A 66 9.22 12.48 6.93
C GLY A 66 8.20 13.61 7.09
N ASN A 67 8.04 14.41 6.04
CA ASN A 67 7.04 15.44 5.90
C ASN A 67 6.76 15.65 4.41
N GLU A 68 5.97 14.75 3.86
CA GLU A 68 5.65 14.69 2.44
C GLU A 68 4.13 14.80 2.19
N ILE A 69 3.73 14.83 0.91
CA ILE A 69 2.33 14.75 0.50
C ILE A 69 2.24 13.68 -0.59
N ASN A 70 1.24 12.81 -0.48
CA ASN A 70 1.03 11.67 -1.34
C ASN A 70 0.02 11.95 -2.46
N GLY A 71 -0.18 10.97 -3.35
CA GLY A 71 -1.20 11.07 -4.38
C GLY A 71 -2.58 11.16 -3.75
N LEU A 72 -2.96 10.11 -3.04
CA LEU A 72 -4.13 10.08 -2.16
C LEU A 72 -3.71 9.75 -0.73
N THR A 73 -3.86 10.71 0.17
CA THR A 73 -3.63 10.51 1.61
C THR A 73 -4.97 10.31 2.32
N LEU A 74 -5.10 9.23 3.08
CA LEU A 74 -6.30 8.90 3.85
C LEU A 74 -5.97 8.83 5.35
N GLY A 75 -6.16 9.94 6.06
CA GLY A 75 -5.93 10.01 7.50
C GLY A 75 -7.21 9.76 8.29
N GLY A 76 -7.28 8.67 9.04
CA GLY A 76 -8.40 8.39 9.95
C GLY A 76 -9.77 8.36 9.25
N VAL A 77 -9.84 7.89 8.00
CA VAL A 77 -11.08 7.88 7.23
C VAL A 77 -11.96 6.69 7.66
N GLY A 78 -13.25 6.95 7.91
CA GLY A 78 -14.18 5.95 8.43
C GLY A 78 -14.93 5.14 7.37
N THR A 79 -15.52 4.01 7.81
CA THR A 79 -16.35 3.10 6.98
C THR A 79 -17.61 3.74 6.39
N GLY A 80 -18.02 4.93 6.87
CA GLY A 80 -19.12 5.69 6.29
C GLY A 80 -18.77 6.36 4.95
N THR A 81 -17.48 6.41 4.60
CA THR A 81 -16.95 7.01 3.39
C THR A 81 -16.95 6.02 2.23
N ILE A 82 -17.26 6.49 1.02
CA ILE A 82 -17.16 5.68 -0.21
C ILE A 82 -15.93 6.14 -0.99
N ILE A 83 -14.96 5.25 -1.19
CA ILE A 83 -13.79 5.50 -2.05
C ILE A 83 -13.64 4.32 -3.01
N GLU A 84 -13.87 4.54 -4.30
CA GLU A 84 -13.69 3.48 -5.30
C GLU A 84 -13.39 4.03 -6.68
N ASN A 85 -12.70 3.26 -7.53
CA ASN A 85 -12.30 3.68 -8.88
C ASN A 85 -11.39 4.92 -8.79
N ILE A 86 -10.20 4.72 -8.22
CA ILE A 86 -9.18 5.76 -8.09
C ILE A 86 -7.98 5.41 -8.96
N GLU A 87 -7.47 6.41 -9.66
CA GLU A 87 -6.21 6.33 -10.39
C GLU A 87 -5.23 7.35 -9.79
N VAL A 88 -4.01 6.92 -9.48
CA VAL A 88 -2.89 7.79 -9.13
C VAL A 88 -1.76 7.57 -10.12
N VAL A 89 -1.23 8.65 -10.71
CA VAL A 89 -0.16 8.57 -11.71
C VAL A 89 0.94 9.60 -11.44
N ALA A 90 2.20 9.17 -11.50
CA ALA A 90 3.36 10.07 -11.46
C ALA A 90 3.38 10.95 -10.20
N ASN A 91 3.14 10.36 -9.02
CA ASN A 91 3.27 11.08 -7.75
C ASN A 91 4.75 11.28 -7.37
N VAL A 92 5.06 12.36 -6.63
CA VAL A 92 6.44 12.59 -6.11
C VAL A 92 6.83 11.56 -5.08
N ASP A 93 5.86 11.17 -4.27
CA ASP A 93 5.99 10.32 -3.10
C ASP A 93 5.07 9.11 -3.29
N ASP A 94 4.31 8.69 -2.28
CA ASP A 94 3.44 7.53 -2.40
C ASP A 94 2.31 7.70 -3.39
N GLY A 95 1.84 6.57 -3.91
CA GLY A 95 0.62 6.52 -4.68
C GLY A 95 -0.58 6.81 -3.79
N ILE A 96 -0.83 5.93 -2.84
CA ILE A 96 -1.94 6.01 -1.89
C ILE A 96 -1.41 5.59 -0.52
N GLU A 97 -1.59 6.46 0.47
CA GLU A 97 -1.16 6.18 1.84
C GLU A 97 -2.34 6.23 2.80
N PHE A 98 -2.39 5.24 3.70
CA PHE A 98 -3.45 5.06 4.69
C PHE A 98 -2.89 5.29 6.09
N PHE A 99 -3.16 6.45 6.68
CA PHE A 99 -2.81 6.74 8.07
C PHE A 99 -3.96 6.35 9.02
N GLY A 100 -3.95 5.10 9.46
CA GLY A 100 -5.01 4.55 10.31
C GLY A 100 -6.40 4.59 9.65
N GLY A 101 -7.46 4.54 10.46
CA GLY A 101 -8.84 4.53 9.97
C GLY A 101 -9.38 3.14 9.61
N THR A 102 -10.59 3.14 9.07
CA THR A 102 -11.41 1.92 8.87
C THR A 102 -12.09 1.87 7.50
N VAL A 103 -11.88 2.88 6.65
CA VAL A 103 -12.51 2.98 5.33
C VAL A 103 -12.27 1.73 4.50
N ASN A 104 -13.26 1.31 3.71
CA ASN A 104 -13.04 0.27 2.70
C ASN A 104 -12.91 0.94 1.34
N VAL A 105 -11.93 0.52 0.55
CA VAL A 105 -11.63 1.07 -0.77
C VAL A 105 -11.59 -0.03 -1.81
N SER A 106 -11.97 0.29 -3.05
CA SER A 106 -11.86 -0.69 -4.13
C SER A 106 -11.57 -0.12 -5.52
N ASN A 107 -11.03 -0.95 -6.41
CA ASN A 107 -10.69 -0.58 -7.78
C ASN A 107 -9.68 0.56 -7.81
N LEU A 108 -8.49 0.29 -7.30
CA LEU A 108 -7.37 1.25 -7.28
C LEU A 108 -6.41 0.96 -8.43
N LEU A 109 -5.85 2.01 -9.02
CA LEU A 109 -4.72 1.92 -9.92
C LEU A 109 -3.67 2.93 -9.51
N VAL A 110 -2.44 2.49 -9.28
CA VAL A 110 -1.28 3.34 -9.02
C VAL A 110 -0.24 3.08 -10.10
N TRP A 111 0.26 4.12 -10.74
CA TRP A 111 1.30 4.02 -11.77
C TRP A 111 2.41 5.05 -11.57
N ALA A 112 3.64 4.55 -11.43
CA ALA A 112 4.87 5.33 -11.42
C ALA A 112 4.86 6.42 -10.36
N GLN A 113 4.51 6.07 -9.12
CA GLN A 113 4.74 6.89 -7.94
C GLN A 113 6.24 6.97 -7.61
N GLY A 114 6.63 7.87 -6.72
CA GLY A 114 8.03 8.15 -6.41
C GLY A 114 8.61 7.37 -5.25
N ASP A 115 7.77 6.97 -4.31
CA ASP A 115 8.12 6.07 -3.22
C ASP A 115 7.21 4.84 -3.31
N ASP A 116 6.28 4.64 -2.37
CA ASP A 116 5.51 3.41 -2.25
C ASP A 116 4.13 3.47 -2.90
N ALA A 117 3.76 2.42 -3.63
CA ALA A 117 2.53 2.49 -4.41
C ALA A 117 1.28 2.50 -3.52
N ILE A 118 1.25 1.60 -2.55
CA ILE A 118 0.25 1.53 -1.49
C ILE A 118 1.02 1.42 -0.18
N ASP A 119 0.93 2.47 0.63
CA ASP A 119 1.51 2.52 1.97
C ASP A 119 0.39 2.46 3.02
N ILE A 120 0.57 1.63 4.05
CA ILE A 120 -0.35 1.47 5.16
C ILE A 120 0.38 1.75 6.45
N ASP A 121 -0.21 2.64 7.25
CA ASP A 121 0.41 3.11 8.45
C ASP A 121 -0.59 3.19 9.62
N GLN A 122 -0.06 3.36 10.84
CA GLN A 122 -0.84 3.72 12.03
C GLN A 122 -2.07 2.84 12.30
N ALA A 123 -1.91 1.53 12.07
CA ALA A 123 -2.91 0.50 12.31
C ALA A 123 -4.22 0.67 11.52
N TYR A 124 -4.15 1.05 10.25
CA TYR A 124 -5.32 0.98 9.37
C TYR A 124 -6.00 -0.40 9.44
N SER A 125 -7.32 -0.38 9.57
CA SER A 125 -8.13 -1.58 9.84
C SER A 125 -9.26 -1.77 8.82
N GLY A 126 -9.13 -1.10 7.68
CA GLY A 126 -10.05 -1.21 6.56
C GLY A 126 -9.67 -2.31 5.56
N THR A 127 -10.44 -2.36 4.47
CA THR A 127 -10.21 -3.30 3.36
C THR A 127 -9.79 -2.55 2.10
N ILE A 128 -8.70 -2.98 1.49
CA ILE A 128 -8.28 -2.61 0.14
C ILE A 128 -8.56 -3.81 -0.77
N ASP A 129 -9.57 -3.69 -1.64
CA ASP A 129 -9.97 -4.75 -2.56
C ASP A 129 -9.80 -4.33 -4.01
N ASN A 130 -9.19 -5.19 -4.83
CA ASN A 130 -8.99 -4.94 -6.26
C ASN A 130 -8.08 -3.73 -6.55
N ALA A 131 -6.76 -3.94 -6.52
CA ALA A 131 -5.77 -2.90 -6.80
C ALA A 131 -4.76 -3.33 -7.88
N VAL A 132 -4.37 -2.40 -8.76
CA VAL A 132 -3.29 -2.60 -9.72
C VAL A 132 -2.18 -1.59 -9.44
N VAL A 133 -0.97 -2.09 -9.21
CA VAL A 133 0.24 -1.29 -9.07
C VAL A 133 1.12 -1.49 -10.28
N VAL A 134 1.64 -0.41 -10.85
CA VAL A 134 2.62 -0.42 -11.93
C VAL A 134 3.81 0.46 -11.53
N LEU A 135 4.97 -0.15 -11.27
CA LEU A 135 6.14 0.61 -10.87
C LEU A 135 6.76 1.39 -12.04
N GLY A 136 7.19 2.61 -11.74
CA GLY A 136 8.01 3.45 -12.60
C GLY A 136 9.51 3.20 -12.36
N ASP A 137 10.37 3.75 -13.22
CA ASP A 137 11.83 3.64 -13.11
C ASP A 137 12.42 4.38 -11.89
N PHE A 138 11.59 5.14 -11.17
CA PHE A 138 11.95 5.93 -10.01
C PHE A 138 11.08 5.63 -8.77
N SER A 139 10.26 4.58 -8.82
CA SER A 139 9.47 4.12 -7.67
C SER A 139 10.35 3.46 -6.61
N ASP A 140 9.75 3.12 -5.47
CA ASP A 140 10.33 2.25 -4.44
C ASP A 140 9.53 0.94 -4.38
N HIS A 141 8.77 0.66 -3.31
CA HIS A 141 8.05 -0.60 -3.14
C HIS A 141 6.67 -0.57 -3.81
N ALA A 142 6.19 -1.74 -4.21
CA ALA A 142 4.81 -1.89 -4.66
C ALA A 142 3.81 -1.90 -3.50
N LEU A 143 4.25 -2.32 -2.30
CA LEU A 143 3.49 -2.26 -1.05
C LEU A 143 4.48 -1.91 0.06
N GLU A 144 4.14 -0.96 0.92
CA GLU A 144 4.81 -0.72 2.19
C GLU A 144 3.76 -0.80 3.30
N ILE A 145 4.06 -1.52 4.37
CA ILE A 145 3.06 -1.85 5.40
C ILE A 145 3.69 -1.73 6.78
N ASP A 146 3.25 -0.73 7.51
CA ASP A 146 3.56 -0.47 8.89
C ASP A 146 2.42 -0.86 9.84
N GLY A 147 2.78 -1.00 11.11
CA GLY A 147 1.90 -1.41 12.19
C GLY A 147 1.44 -0.25 13.09
N PRO A 148 0.90 -0.58 14.26
CA PRO A 148 0.53 0.42 15.26
C PRO A 148 1.74 1.21 15.82
N GLU A 149 1.65 2.53 15.89
CA GLU A 149 2.61 3.36 16.65
C GLU A 149 2.27 3.48 18.15
N GLY A 150 0.99 3.31 18.48
CA GLY A 150 0.43 3.38 19.83
C GLY A 150 -0.12 2.03 20.30
N THR A 151 -1.04 2.08 21.25
CA THR A 151 -1.69 0.87 21.80
C THR A 151 -2.98 0.48 21.09
N THR A 152 -3.55 1.38 20.27
CA THR A 152 -4.70 1.04 19.42
C THR A 152 -4.26 0.00 18.41
N ASP A 153 -4.95 -1.13 18.39
CA ASP A 153 -4.66 -2.21 17.46
C ASP A 153 -5.49 -2.08 16.18
N GLY A 154 -5.00 -2.67 15.10
CA GLY A 154 -5.63 -2.61 13.78
C GLY A 154 -5.10 -3.73 12.88
N SER A 155 -5.94 -4.15 11.94
CA SER A 155 -5.64 -5.25 11.05
C SER A 155 -6.22 -4.94 9.68
N PHE A 156 -5.35 -4.60 8.73
CA PHE A 156 -5.78 -4.32 7.36
C PHE A 156 -6.19 -5.61 6.66
N THR A 157 -7.03 -5.50 5.63
CA THR A 157 -7.26 -6.56 4.65
C THR A 157 -6.89 -6.05 3.27
N LEU A 158 -5.87 -6.65 2.64
CA LEU A 158 -5.47 -6.36 1.27
C LEU A 158 -5.74 -7.59 0.41
N GLN A 159 -6.58 -7.45 -0.62
CA GLN A 159 -6.98 -8.59 -1.43
C GLN A 159 -7.19 -8.28 -2.91
N ASN A 160 -6.96 -9.30 -3.74
CA ASN A 160 -7.12 -9.24 -5.19
C ASN A 160 -6.25 -8.15 -5.81
N VAL A 161 -4.93 -8.23 -5.62
CA VAL A 161 -3.99 -7.19 -6.06
C VAL A 161 -3.11 -7.71 -7.18
N THR A 162 -2.88 -6.90 -8.21
CA THR A 162 -1.86 -7.17 -9.22
C THR A 162 -0.71 -6.17 -9.11
N LEU A 163 0.49 -6.68 -8.88
CA LEU A 163 1.73 -5.92 -8.78
C LEU A 163 2.54 -6.10 -10.06
N ILE A 164 2.85 -5.00 -10.73
CA ILE A 164 3.64 -4.96 -11.95
C ILE A 164 4.92 -4.21 -11.64
N GLY A 165 6.01 -4.97 -11.46
CA GLY A 165 7.33 -4.43 -11.18
C GLY A 165 7.96 -3.78 -12.41
N ASN A 166 9.13 -3.18 -12.18
CA ASN A 166 9.93 -2.59 -13.23
C ASN A 166 11.41 -2.92 -12.99
N THR A 167 12.04 -3.55 -13.99
CA THR A 167 13.41 -4.07 -13.88
C THR A 167 14.50 -3.01 -13.88
N THR A 168 14.14 -1.74 -14.02
CA THR A 168 15.07 -0.60 -13.99
C THR A 168 14.92 0.28 -12.76
N THR A 169 13.92 0.01 -11.92
CA THR A 169 13.73 0.66 -10.62
C THR A 169 14.84 0.20 -9.67
N ASP A 170 15.64 1.13 -9.17
CA ASP A 170 16.85 0.79 -8.38
C ASP A 170 16.49 -0.01 -7.14
N LYS A 171 15.50 0.47 -6.39
CA LYS A 171 15.01 -0.14 -5.14
C LYS A 171 13.67 -0.90 -5.29
N GLY A 172 13.24 -1.16 -6.53
CA GLY A 172 11.91 -1.72 -6.76
C GLY A 172 11.70 -3.09 -6.10
N GLU A 173 10.78 -3.18 -5.15
CA GLU A 173 10.48 -4.39 -4.36
C GLU A 173 8.97 -4.74 -4.39
N TYR A 174 8.64 -5.99 -4.07
CA TYR A 174 7.24 -6.45 -4.11
C TYR A 174 6.46 -5.90 -2.93
N ALA A 175 7.03 -6.01 -1.73
CA ALA A 175 6.40 -5.53 -0.51
C ALA A 175 7.40 -5.46 0.64
N ASP A 176 7.37 -4.37 1.40
CA ASP A 176 8.06 -4.27 2.68
C ASP A 176 7.06 -4.22 3.84
N PHE A 177 7.24 -5.10 4.83
CA PHE A 177 6.43 -5.14 6.05
C PHE A 177 7.30 -4.75 7.24
N ARG A 178 6.99 -3.61 7.86
CA ARG A 178 7.79 -2.98 8.91
C ARG A 178 6.94 -2.63 10.13
N SER A 179 7.57 -2.00 11.13
CA SER A 179 6.95 -1.46 12.35
C SER A 179 5.82 -2.27 13.02
N ASN A 180 6.00 -3.60 13.18
CA ASN A 180 4.97 -4.50 13.71
C ASN A 180 3.69 -4.55 12.86
N ALA A 181 3.81 -4.58 11.53
CA ALA A 181 2.69 -4.78 10.60
C ALA A 181 1.74 -5.90 11.06
N GLN A 182 0.43 -5.65 10.90
CA GLN A 182 -0.64 -6.57 11.27
C GLN A 182 -1.76 -6.49 10.24
N GLY A 183 -2.22 -7.64 9.74
CA GLY A 183 -3.20 -7.69 8.67
C GLY A 183 -3.11 -8.95 7.83
N THR A 184 -3.82 -8.91 6.70
CA THR A 184 -3.87 -10.04 5.78
C THR A 184 -3.64 -9.58 4.35
N THR A 185 -2.79 -10.32 3.63
CA THR A 185 -2.70 -10.24 2.17
C THR A 185 -3.28 -11.51 1.55
N SER A 186 -4.12 -11.36 0.53
CA SER A 186 -4.68 -12.51 -0.17
C SER A 186 -4.88 -12.29 -1.67
N ASN A 187 -4.70 -13.36 -2.45
CA ASN A 187 -4.94 -13.34 -3.90
C ASN A 187 -4.10 -12.28 -4.62
N ILE A 188 -2.78 -12.30 -4.38
CA ILE A 188 -1.84 -11.35 -4.95
C ILE A 188 -1.19 -11.98 -6.18
N TYR A 189 -1.21 -11.27 -7.30
CA TYR A 189 -0.50 -11.66 -8.52
C TYR A 189 0.63 -10.68 -8.81
N ALA A 190 1.85 -11.16 -8.98
CA ALA A 190 3.00 -10.29 -9.23
C ALA A 190 3.85 -10.73 -10.42
N TYR A 191 4.36 -9.77 -11.20
CA TYR A 191 5.30 -10.02 -12.30
C TYR A 191 6.11 -8.77 -12.65
N GLY A 192 7.21 -8.96 -13.39
CA GLY A 192 8.00 -7.84 -13.94
C GLY A 192 9.04 -7.24 -13.00
N PHE A 193 9.27 -7.86 -11.84
CA PHE A 193 10.28 -7.46 -10.86
C PHE A 193 11.68 -7.97 -11.20
N LYS A 194 12.69 -7.48 -10.47
CA LYS A 194 14.09 -7.90 -10.58
C LYS A 194 14.32 -9.17 -9.77
N ASP A 195 15.48 -9.80 -9.97
CA ASP A 195 15.90 -10.98 -9.22
C ASP A 195 16.37 -10.68 -7.78
N ASP A 196 16.60 -9.40 -7.47
CA ASP A 196 16.91 -8.89 -6.13
C ASP A 196 15.72 -8.22 -5.43
N SER A 197 14.55 -8.16 -6.06
CA SER A 197 13.31 -7.73 -5.42
C SER A 197 12.73 -8.84 -4.53
N ASP A 198 12.23 -8.50 -3.36
CA ASP A 198 11.65 -9.45 -2.39
C ASP A 198 10.35 -8.95 -1.73
N ILE A 199 9.76 -9.84 -0.94
CA ILE A 199 8.68 -9.63 0.02
C ILE A 199 9.33 -9.78 1.39
N GLU A 200 9.39 -8.69 2.16
CA GLU A 200 10.21 -8.65 3.37
C GLU A 200 9.39 -8.68 4.67
N LEU A 201 9.90 -9.37 5.68
CA LEU A 201 9.57 -9.11 7.09
C LEU A 201 10.77 -8.40 7.70
N ASP A 202 10.68 -7.09 7.87
CA ASP A 202 11.86 -6.24 8.03
C ASP A 202 12.52 -6.34 9.42
N ASN A 203 11.73 -6.67 10.46
CA ASN A 203 12.24 -6.71 11.82
C ASN A 203 11.63 -7.81 12.71
N ASP A 204 12.20 -7.96 13.92
CA ASP A 204 11.78 -8.96 14.91
C ASP A 204 10.29 -8.84 15.29
N GLY A 205 9.75 -7.62 15.31
CA GLY A 205 8.34 -7.37 15.62
C GLY A 205 7.42 -7.94 14.56
N VAL A 206 7.71 -7.65 13.29
CA VAL A 206 6.94 -8.15 12.14
C VAL A 206 7.03 -9.67 12.03
N ALA A 207 8.23 -10.23 12.19
CA ALA A 207 8.43 -11.67 12.20
C ALA A 207 7.68 -12.38 13.36
N THR A 208 7.58 -11.72 14.51
CA THR A 208 6.78 -12.21 15.64
C THR A 208 5.29 -12.19 15.29
N ASN A 209 4.79 -11.10 14.71
CA ASN A 209 3.40 -10.99 14.28
C ASN A 209 3.02 -12.04 13.24
N TYR A 210 3.93 -12.35 12.30
CA TYR A 210 3.73 -13.45 11.37
C TYR A 210 3.61 -14.80 12.08
N ASN A 211 4.55 -15.12 12.98
CA ASN A 211 4.54 -16.38 13.73
C ASN A 211 3.29 -16.54 14.62
N ASP A 212 2.79 -15.44 15.17
CA ASP A 212 1.59 -15.41 16.03
C ASP A 212 0.28 -15.33 15.23
N GLY A 213 0.36 -15.15 13.90
CA GLY A 213 -0.79 -15.08 12.99
C GLY A 213 -1.51 -13.73 12.97
N PHE A 214 -0.90 -12.67 13.51
CA PHE A 214 -1.39 -11.29 13.39
C PHE A 214 -1.11 -10.71 12.01
N LEU A 215 -0.04 -11.17 11.35
CA LEU A 215 0.23 -10.92 9.94
C LEU A 215 0.14 -12.24 9.18
N SER A 216 -0.63 -12.28 8.09
CA SER A 216 -0.77 -13.50 7.29
C SER A 216 -0.87 -13.24 5.80
N PHE A 217 -0.41 -14.23 5.04
CA PHE A 217 -0.32 -14.20 3.59
C PHE A 217 -1.07 -15.39 3.03
N SER A 218 -1.69 -15.24 1.86
CA SER A 218 -2.34 -16.37 1.18
C SER A 218 -2.45 -16.15 -0.33
N ASN A 219 -2.24 -17.23 -1.09
CA ASN A 219 -2.41 -17.25 -2.54
C ASN A 219 -1.64 -16.13 -3.25
N TRP A 220 -0.32 -16.11 -3.08
CA TRP A 220 0.58 -15.28 -3.87
C TRP A 220 0.99 -16.05 -5.12
N GLU A 221 0.64 -15.56 -6.31
CA GLU A 221 1.12 -16.12 -7.57
C GLU A 221 2.14 -15.17 -8.19
N ILE A 222 3.35 -15.67 -8.42
CA ILE A 222 4.48 -14.83 -8.87
C ILE A 222 5.05 -15.38 -10.17
N VAL A 223 5.19 -14.52 -11.18
CA VAL A 223 6.03 -14.82 -12.34
C VAL A 223 7.47 -14.56 -11.93
N LEU A 224 8.24 -15.64 -11.78
CA LEU A 224 9.60 -15.53 -11.27
C LEU A 224 10.48 -14.64 -12.18
N PRO A 225 11.28 -13.75 -11.57
CA PRO A 225 12.26 -12.97 -12.31
C PRO A 225 13.36 -13.89 -12.88
N ALA A 226 14.04 -13.41 -13.92
CA ALA A 226 15.07 -14.20 -14.59
C ALA A 226 16.21 -14.54 -13.62
N GLY A 227 16.49 -15.84 -13.45
CA GLY A 227 17.54 -16.31 -12.53
C GLY A 227 17.01 -16.87 -11.22
N VAL A 228 15.79 -16.51 -10.82
CA VAL A 228 15.12 -17.09 -9.66
C VAL A 228 14.38 -18.36 -10.08
N THR A 229 14.55 -19.43 -9.30
CA THR A 229 13.98 -20.75 -9.60
C THR A 229 13.07 -21.31 -8.52
N VAL A 230 13.06 -20.69 -7.35
CA VAL A 230 12.31 -21.10 -6.16
C VAL A 230 11.56 -19.84 -5.70
N VAL A 231 10.25 -19.93 -5.53
CA VAL A 231 9.42 -18.75 -5.22
C VAL A 231 9.66 -18.29 -3.79
N GLU A 232 9.95 -19.23 -2.90
CA GLU A 232 10.26 -19.01 -1.49
C GLU A 232 11.53 -18.16 -1.28
N ASP A 233 12.45 -18.14 -2.25
CA ASP A 233 13.66 -17.30 -2.17
C ASP A 233 13.32 -15.80 -2.28
N LEU A 234 12.11 -15.44 -2.76
CA LEU A 234 11.62 -14.06 -2.81
C LEU A 234 11.00 -13.60 -1.48
N PHE A 235 10.81 -14.49 -0.51
CA PHE A 235 10.21 -14.17 0.79
C PHE A 235 11.31 -14.13 1.85
N VAL A 236 11.69 -12.93 2.24
CA VAL A 236 12.89 -12.69 3.06
C VAL A 236 12.53 -12.25 4.46
N ASN A 237 13.00 -12.99 5.46
CA ASN A 237 12.93 -12.59 6.86
C ASN A 237 14.23 -11.86 7.25
N LYS A 238 14.18 -10.54 7.45
CA LYS A 238 15.31 -9.71 7.88
C LYS A 238 15.43 -9.56 9.40
N ALA A 239 14.48 -10.15 10.15
CA ALA A 239 14.51 -10.18 11.62
C ALA A 239 15.88 -10.62 12.18
N GLN A 240 16.35 -9.91 13.21
CA GLN A 240 17.67 -10.10 13.80
C GLN A 240 17.75 -11.33 14.72
N THR A 241 16.67 -11.61 15.45
CA THR A 241 16.62 -12.65 16.48
C THR A 241 15.43 -13.60 16.37
N VAL A 242 14.42 -13.26 15.56
CA VAL A 242 13.23 -14.09 15.36
C VAL A 242 13.37 -14.94 14.11
N THR A 243 13.35 -16.27 14.27
CA THR A 243 13.25 -17.20 13.14
C THR A 243 11.78 -17.35 12.73
N VAL A 244 11.54 -17.28 11.43
CA VAL A 244 10.26 -17.60 10.82
C VAL A 244 10.37 -18.91 10.06
N SER A 245 9.37 -19.78 10.21
CA SER A 245 9.28 -21.02 9.44
C SER A 245 8.04 -20.99 8.55
N GLY A 246 8.21 -21.29 7.26
CA GLY A 246 7.12 -21.38 6.30
C GLY A 246 6.80 -20.09 5.55
N PHE A 247 7.45 -18.96 5.87
CA PHE A 247 7.33 -17.75 5.05
C PHE A 247 7.78 -18.04 3.62
N GLY A 248 6.89 -17.73 2.66
CA GLY A 248 7.03 -18.06 1.25
C GLY A 248 6.26 -19.31 0.81
N SER A 249 5.77 -20.13 1.74
CA SER A 249 4.92 -21.29 1.43
C SER A 249 3.56 -20.90 0.85
N GLU A 250 3.21 -19.63 0.99
CA GLU A 250 2.02 -18.98 0.48
C GLU A 250 2.18 -18.59 -1.00
N GLY A 251 3.42 -18.61 -1.50
CA GLY A 251 3.83 -18.32 -2.86
C GLY A 251 3.69 -19.51 -3.82
N THR A 252 3.33 -19.24 -5.06
CA THR A 252 3.30 -20.20 -6.16
C THR A 252 3.89 -19.55 -7.40
N ALA A 253 4.92 -20.17 -7.98
CA ALA A 253 5.47 -19.73 -9.26
C ALA A 253 4.49 -20.03 -10.41
N VAL A 254 4.16 -19.02 -11.21
CA VAL A 254 3.26 -19.14 -12.36
C VAL A 254 3.89 -18.62 -13.65
N THR A 255 3.33 -19.01 -14.80
CA THR A 255 3.66 -18.37 -16.07
C THR A 255 2.81 -17.12 -16.24
N GLN A 256 3.37 -16.04 -16.78
CA GLN A 256 2.61 -14.82 -17.02
C GLN A 256 1.38 -15.10 -17.90
N GLY A 257 0.21 -14.63 -17.47
CA GLY A 257 -1.07 -14.87 -18.16
C GLY A 257 -1.76 -16.19 -17.77
N THR A 258 -1.18 -17.02 -16.90
CA THR A 258 -1.82 -18.23 -16.36
C THR A 258 -2.29 -18.09 -14.93
N GLN A 259 -2.20 -16.89 -14.36
CA GLN A 259 -2.58 -16.63 -12.99
C GLN A 259 -4.08 -16.90 -12.76
N THR A 260 -4.42 -17.31 -11.54
CA THR A 260 -5.80 -17.52 -11.08
C THR A 260 -6.25 -16.49 -10.04
N VAL A 261 -5.30 -15.67 -9.55
CA VAL A 261 -5.52 -14.59 -8.60
C VAL A 261 -5.10 -13.24 -9.18
N GLY A 262 -5.20 -12.18 -8.38
CA GLY A 262 -4.89 -10.81 -8.76
C GLY A 262 -6.13 -9.95 -8.98
N ALA A 263 -5.88 -8.73 -9.44
CA ALA A 263 -6.93 -7.75 -9.68
C ALA A 263 -7.75 -8.06 -10.93
N SER A 264 -9.05 -7.79 -10.85
CA SER A 264 -9.93 -7.64 -12.00
C SER A 264 -9.78 -6.24 -12.59
N THR A 265 -9.37 -6.17 -13.84
CA THR A 265 -9.09 -4.89 -14.51
C THR A 265 -10.31 -4.28 -15.21
N THR A 266 -11.45 -4.99 -15.25
CA THR A 266 -12.67 -4.53 -15.94
C THR A 266 -13.18 -3.18 -15.41
N GLY A 267 -13.05 -2.93 -14.11
CA GLY A 267 -13.41 -1.66 -13.46
C GLY A 267 -12.44 -0.50 -13.72
N LEU A 268 -11.28 -0.77 -14.32
CA LEU A 268 -10.19 0.21 -14.52
C LEU A 268 -10.09 0.70 -15.97
N SER A 269 -11.04 0.34 -16.84
CA SER A 269 -11.04 0.73 -18.26
C SER A 269 -11.17 2.25 -18.51
N TRP A 270 -11.67 3.01 -17.54
CA TRP A 270 -11.81 4.48 -17.62
C TRP A 270 -10.50 5.23 -17.35
N THR A 271 -9.49 4.54 -16.83
CA THR A 271 -8.23 5.14 -16.38
C THR A 271 -7.39 5.62 -17.57
N TYR A 272 -6.66 6.71 -17.38
CA TYR A 272 -5.68 7.14 -18.40
C TYR A 272 -4.57 6.13 -18.57
N SER A 273 -4.19 5.46 -17.49
CA SER A 273 -3.12 4.46 -17.47
C SER A 273 -3.44 3.31 -18.41
N ASN A 274 -4.70 2.89 -18.50
CA ASN A 274 -5.11 1.89 -19.47
C ASN A 274 -4.85 2.35 -20.92
N ASP A 275 -5.27 3.56 -21.27
CA ASP A 275 -5.10 4.13 -22.61
C ASP A 275 -3.63 4.42 -22.94
N ALA A 276 -2.89 5.01 -22.01
CA ALA A 276 -1.53 5.48 -22.21
C ALA A 276 -0.48 4.36 -22.08
N GLY A 277 -0.70 3.43 -21.15
CA GLY A 277 0.14 2.24 -20.96
C GLY A 277 -0.23 1.10 -21.92
N ASN A 278 -1.35 1.21 -22.64
CA ASN A 278 -1.92 0.13 -23.45
C ASN A 278 -2.03 -1.17 -22.65
N LEU A 279 -2.54 -1.05 -21.41
CA LEU A 279 -2.61 -2.15 -20.45
C LEU A 279 -3.65 -3.20 -20.87
N GLY A 280 -4.58 -2.84 -21.74
CA GLY A 280 -5.45 -3.77 -22.46
C GLY A 280 -6.58 -4.33 -21.59
N PHE A 281 -7.05 -3.55 -20.62
CA PHE A 281 -8.18 -3.87 -19.75
C PHE A 281 -9.53 -3.85 -20.49
#